data_AF-A0A8T3MCV0-F1
#
_entry.id   AF-A0A8T3MCV0-F1
#
_cell.length_a   1.000
_cell.length_b   1.000
_cell.length_c   1.000
_cell.angle_alpha   90.00
_cell.angle_beta   90.00
_cell.angle_gamma   90.00
#
_symmetry.space_group_name_H-M   'P 1'
#
loop_
_entity.id
_entity.type
_entity.pdbx_description
1 polymer ?
#
loop_
_entity_poly.entity_id
_entity_poly.type
_entity_poly.pdbx_seq_one_letter_code
_entity_poly.pdbx_strand_id
1 'polypeptide(L)'
;MAKRNYLVEGLSGTGKSSVYEELVRRGYTAITTDRAWAYSADPDTGLPGGPIGHDTWMWDRQKAVGELESPEPDVLFVCGSSRNRDHFLPYFTKVFNLRIDDDTMRRRLEARTDD
;
A
#
# COMPACT_ATOMS: atom_id res chain seq x y z
N MET A 1 -10.07 -6.51 15.54
CA MET A 1 -8.86 -6.02 14.89
C MET A 1 -7.92 -7.19 14.75
N ALA A 2 -7.22 -7.31 13.62
CA ALA A 2 -6.14 -8.28 13.49
C ALA A 2 -5.16 -7.94 14.61
N LYS A 3 -4.65 -8.94 15.34
CA LYS A 3 -3.91 -8.63 16.58
C LYS A 3 -2.75 -7.67 16.32
N ARG A 4 -2.12 -7.77 15.14
CA ARG A 4 -1.02 -6.90 14.69
C ARG A 4 -1.11 -6.63 13.17
N ASN A 5 -1.42 -5.40 12.80
CA ASN A 5 -1.30 -4.92 11.43
C ASN A 5 0.05 -4.22 11.21
N TYR A 6 0.69 -4.47 10.08
CA TYR A 6 1.95 -3.84 9.70
C TYR A 6 1.83 -3.18 8.34
N LEU A 7 2.23 -1.90 8.25
CA LEU A 7 2.28 -1.19 6.99
C LEU A 7 3.69 -1.23 6.41
N VAL A 8 3.84 -1.74 5.20
CA VAL A 8 5.05 -1.66 4.38
C VAL A 8 4.81 -0.60 3.30
N GLU A 9 5.47 0.53 3.44
CA GLU A 9 5.29 1.69 2.57
C GLU A 9 6.61 2.18 1.98
N GLY A 10 6.54 3.19 1.12
CA GLY A 10 7.68 3.79 0.46
C GLY A 10 7.29 4.33 -0.90
N LEU A 11 8.16 5.13 -1.50
CA LEU A 11 7.94 5.70 -2.83
C LEU A 11 7.74 4.60 -3.90
N SER A 12 7.19 4.98 -5.05
CA SER A 12 7.17 4.08 -6.21
C SER A 12 8.59 3.59 -6.51
N GLY A 13 8.76 2.32 -6.91
CA GLY A 13 10.08 1.74 -7.21
C GLY A 13 10.93 1.28 -6.01
N THR A 14 10.53 1.54 -4.76
CA THR A 14 11.31 1.10 -3.59
C THR A 14 11.29 -0.42 -3.34
N GLY A 15 10.38 -1.16 -3.97
CA GLY A 15 10.30 -2.62 -3.87
C GLY A 15 9.19 -3.16 -2.97
N LYS A 16 8.14 -2.37 -2.69
CA LYS A 16 6.97 -2.82 -1.91
C LYS A 16 6.36 -4.12 -2.44
N SER A 17 6.20 -4.24 -3.77
CA SER A 17 5.66 -5.45 -4.40
C SER A 17 6.55 -6.68 -4.18
N SER A 18 7.87 -6.52 -4.26
CA SER A 18 8.82 -7.61 -3.97
C SER A 18 8.77 -8.04 -2.49
N VAL A 19 8.59 -7.08 -1.57
CA VAL A 19 8.38 -7.40 -0.15
C VAL A 19 7.07 -8.15 0.08
N TYR A 20 5.99 -7.73 -0.59
CA TYR A 20 4.70 -8.43 -0.57
C TYR A 20 4.86 -9.89 -1.02
N GLU A 21 5.49 -10.13 -2.19
CA GLU A 21 5.72 -11.47 -2.72
C GLU A 21 6.52 -12.35 -1.76
N GLU A 22 7.58 -11.79 -1.17
CA GLU A 22 8.44 -12.49 -0.24
C GLU A 22 7.73 -12.81 1.09
N LEU A 23 6.86 -11.93 1.58
CA LEU A 23 6.03 -12.18 2.76
C LEU A 23 5.05 -13.35 2.52
N VAL A 24 4.36 -13.34 1.38
CA VAL A 24 3.47 -14.43 0.97
C VAL A 24 4.26 -15.73 0.83
N ARG A 25 5.43 -15.70 0.18
CA ARG A 25 6.29 -16.87 0.01
C ARG A 25 6.75 -17.47 1.34
N ARG A 26 6.89 -16.65 2.38
CA ARG A 26 7.24 -17.07 3.75
C ARG A 26 6.04 -17.48 4.60
N GLY A 27 4.82 -17.47 4.05
CA GLY A 27 3.60 -17.90 4.72
C GLY A 27 2.92 -16.83 5.57
N TYR A 28 3.31 -15.55 5.44
CA TYR A 28 2.58 -14.46 6.09
C TYR A 28 1.37 -14.05 5.26
N THR A 29 0.28 -13.68 5.94
CA THR A 29 -0.83 -13.02 5.27
C THR A 29 -0.42 -11.58 4.92
N ALA A 30 -0.41 -11.29 3.63
CA ALA A 30 -0.11 -9.97 3.11
C ALA A 30 -1.09 -9.58 2.01
N ILE A 31 -1.31 -8.27 1.84
CA ILE A 31 -2.12 -7.70 0.76
C ILE A 31 -1.34 -6.57 0.08
N THR A 32 -1.69 -6.30 -1.18
CA THR A 32 -1.30 -5.06 -1.88
C THR A 32 -2.48 -4.10 -1.91
N THR A 33 -2.27 -2.86 -1.46
CA THR A 33 -3.34 -1.86 -1.41
C THR A 33 -3.82 -1.46 -2.80
N ASP A 34 -2.95 -1.59 -3.80
CA ASP A 34 -3.25 -1.24 -5.20
C ASP A 34 -4.37 -2.11 -5.78
N ARG A 35 -4.54 -3.33 -5.25
CA ARG A 35 -5.64 -4.23 -5.63
C ARG A 35 -6.75 -4.29 -4.59
N ALA A 36 -6.41 -4.24 -3.31
CA ALA A 36 -7.37 -4.45 -2.24
C ALA A 36 -8.25 -3.20 -1.99
N TRP A 37 -7.62 -2.02 -1.91
CA TRP A 37 -8.27 -0.83 -1.35
C TRP A 37 -8.27 0.36 -2.31
N ALA A 38 -7.44 0.34 -3.34
CA ALA A 38 -7.25 1.51 -4.18
C ALA A 38 -8.49 1.87 -5.01
N TYR A 39 -8.72 3.17 -5.14
CA TYR A 39 -9.56 3.77 -6.16
C TYR A 39 -8.94 5.08 -6.64
N SER A 40 -9.30 5.48 -7.87
CA SER A 40 -8.95 6.78 -8.42
C SER A 40 -9.93 7.84 -7.93
N ALA A 41 -9.46 8.75 -7.10
CA ALA A 41 -10.24 9.86 -6.56
C ALA A 41 -10.15 11.07 -7.49
N ASP A 42 -11.29 11.69 -7.74
CA ASP A 42 -11.38 12.99 -8.39
C ASP A 42 -10.63 14.04 -7.53
N PRO A 43 -9.70 14.82 -8.10
CA PRO A 43 -8.85 15.73 -7.35
C PRO A 43 -9.63 16.82 -6.59
N ASP A 44 -10.78 17.24 -7.14
CA ASP A 44 -11.57 18.35 -6.62
C ASP A 44 -12.59 17.87 -5.58
N THR A 45 -13.14 16.67 -5.75
CA THR A 45 -14.23 16.15 -4.92
C THR A 45 -13.81 15.01 -3.99
N GLY A 46 -12.67 14.35 -4.24
CA GLY A 46 -12.20 13.17 -3.50
C GLY A 46 -13.02 11.90 -3.73
N LEU A 47 -14.03 11.96 -4.60
CA LEU A 47 -14.95 10.87 -4.90
C LEU A 47 -14.38 9.92 -5.96
N PRO A 48 -14.82 8.65 -6.00
CA PRO A 48 -14.43 7.74 -7.07
C PRO A 48 -14.80 8.29 -8.46
N GLY A 49 -13.93 8.05 -9.45
CA GLY A 49 -14.15 8.45 -10.84
C GLY A 49 -13.18 9.51 -11.36
N GLY A 50 -12.15 9.85 -10.58
CA GLY A 50 -11.09 10.75 -11.02
C GLY A 50 -10.20 10.17 -12.12
N PRO A 51 -9.44 11.02 -12.83
CA PRO A 51 -8.48 10.60 -13.85
C PRO A 51 -7.47 9.61 -13.28
N ILE A 52 -7.12 8.58 -14.06
CA ILE A 52 -6.12 7.59 -13.66
C ILE A 52 -4.74 8.27 -13.70
N GLY A 53 -4.14 8.49 -12.52
CA GLY A 53 -2.82 9.09 -12.39
C GLY A 53 -2.24 8.81 -11.01
N HIS A 54 -0.92 8.87 -10.85
CA HIS A 54 -0.27 8.54 -9.57
C HIS A 54 -0.75 9.41 -8.40
N ASP A 55 -1.22 10.63 -8.68
CA ASP A 55 -1.67 11.60 -7.67
C ASP A 55 -3.15 11.47 -7.27
N THR A 56 -3.88 10.51 -7.85
CA THR A 56 -5.32 10.29 -7.58
C THR A 56 -5.59 9.02 -6.78
N TRP A 57 -4.57 8.22 -6.44
CA TRP A 57 -4.75 6.98 -5.70
C TRP A 57 -5.08 7.23 -4.23
N MET A 58 -6.29 6.83 -3.85
CA MET A 58 -6.79 6.83 -2.48
C MET A 58 -7.12 5.41 -2.03
N TRP A 59 -7.02 5.15 -0.73
CA TRP A 59 -7.55 3.93 -0.14
C TRP A 59 -9.02 4.11 0.22
N ASP A 60 -9.85 3.19 -0.24
CA ASP A 60 -11.25 3.03 0.14
C ASP A 60 -11.32 2.73 1.63
N ARG A 61 -11.91 3.68 2.37
CA ARG A 61 -12.00 3.60 3.83
C ARG A 61 -12.81 2.40 4.29
N GLN A 62 -13.90 2.06 3.60
CA GLN A 62 -14.77 0.97 4.02
C GLN A 62 -14.05 -0.37 3.85
N LYS A 63 -13.38 -0.59 2.72
CA LYS A 63 -12.60 -1.80 2.47
C LYS A 63 -11.43 -1.92 3.43
N ALA A 64 -10.64 -0.86 3.57
CA ALA A 64 -9.45 -0.85 4.40
C ALA A 64 -9.77 -1.09 5.88
N VAL A 65 -10.74 -0.37 6.44
CA VAL A 65 -11.13 -0.54 7.86
C VAL A 65 -11.75 -1.91 8.09
N GLY A 66 -12.56 -2.42 7.16
CA GLY A 66 -13.14 -3.77 7.26
C GLY A 66 -12.08 -4.87 7.38
N GLU A 67 -11.01 -4.79 6.60
CA GLU A 67 -9.89 -5.75 6.69
C GLU A 67 -9.01 -5.51 7.93
N LEU A 68 -8.66 -4.25 8.22
CA LEU A 68 -7.81 -3.89 9.37
C LEU A 68 -8.46 -4.23 10.72
N GLU A 69 -9.79 -4.16 10.80
CA GLU A 69 -10.56 -4.50 12.00
C GLU A 69 -10.97 -5.97 12.09
N SER A 70 -10.78 -6.77 11.02
CA SER A 70 -11.07 -8.20 11.01
C SER A 70 -10.31 -8.93 12.13
N PRO A 71 -10.92 -9.87 12.89
CA PRO A 71 -10.22 -10.59 13.95
C PRO A 71 -9.15 -11.57 13.43
N GLU A 72 -9.24 -11.97 12.16
CA GLU A 72 -8.29 -12.83 11.47
C GLU A 72 -7.80 -12.15 10.19
N PRO A 73 -6.52 -12.30 9.81
CA PRO A 73 -5.49 -13.11 10.47
C PRO A 73 -4.94 -12.46 11.77
N ASP A 74 -4.22 -13.24 12.57
CA ASP A 74 -3.46 -12.74 13.74
C ASP A 74 -2.40 -11.67 13.37
N VAL A 75 -1.82 -11.77 12.17
CA VAL A 75 -0.84 -10.83 11.62
C VAL A 75 -1.19 -10.54 10.16
N LEU A 76 -1.34 -9.26 9.83
CA LEU A 76 -1.58 -8.79 8.45
C LEU A 76 -0.50 -7.80 8.04
N PHE A 77 0.15 -8.05 6.91
CA PHE A 77 1.02 -7.08 6.25
C PHE A 77 0.28 -6.37 5.12
N VAL A 78 0.29 -5.05 5.15
CA VAL A 78 -0.31 -4.20 4.13
C VAL A 78 0.82 -3.53 3.38
N CYS A 79 0.98 -3.85 2.10
CA CYS A 79 2.02 -3.29 1.26
C CYS A 79 1.42 -2.25 0.33
N GLY A 80 1.79 -0.98 0.49
CA GLY A 80 1.10 0.09 -0.22
C GLY A 80 1.49 1.51 0.17
N SER A 81 1.03 2.46 -0.63
CA SER A 81 1.07 3.90 -0.32
C SER A 81 -0.11 4.59 -1.00
N SER A 82 -0.70 5.57 -0.34
CA SER A 82 -1.72 6.47 -0.91
C SER A 82 -1.60 7.86 -0.30
N ARG A 83 -2.33 8.82 -0.87
CA ARG A 83 -2.37 10.18 -0.32
C ARG A 83 -3.11 10.27 1.01
N ASN A 84 -4.12 9.43 1.22
CA ASN A 84 -4.91 9.40 2.45
C ASN A 84 -4.39 8.39 3.50
N ARG A 85 -3.18 7.85 3.30
CA ARG A 85 -2.55 6.85 4.18
C ARG A 85 -2.54 7.27 5.65
N ASP A 86 -2.31 8.55 5.93
CA ASP A 86 -2.17 9.06 7.29
C ASP A 86 -3.42 8.83 8.14
N HIS A 87 -4.60 8.78 7.52
CA HIS A 87 -5.86 8.45 8.18
C HIS A 87 -5.93 7.00 8.70
N PHE A 88 -5.07 6.12 8.18
CA PHE A 88 -5.04 4.70 8.52
C PHE A 88 -3.91 4.34 9.49
N LEU A 89 -2.97 5.24 9.75
CA LEU A 89 -1.84 4.99 10.67
C LEU A 89 -2.25 4.45 12.05
N PRO A 90 -3.37 4.91 12.68
CA PRO A 90 -3.81 4.36 13.96
C PRO A 90 -4.15 2.86 13.95
N TYR A 91 -4.41 2.27 12.78
CA TYR A 91 -4.72 0.84 12.64
C TYR A 91 -3.48 -0.06 12.59
N PHE A 92 -2.28 0.52 12.49
CA PHE A 92 -1.03 -0.21 12.32
C PHE A 92 -0.20 -0.22 13.60
N THR A 93 0.24 -1.42 14.01
CA THR A 93 1.17 -1.59 15.14
C THR A 93 2.55 -1.05 14.81
N LYS A 94 2.98 -1.18 13.55
CA LYS A 94 4.27 -0.66 13.09
C LYS A 94 4.24 -0.34 11.59
N VAL A 95 5.03 0.66 11.23
CA VAL A 95 5.25 1.08 9.85
C VAL A 95 6.70 0.80 9.45
N PHE A 96 6.89 0.15 8.30
CA PHE A 96 8.17 -0.11 7.67
C PHE A 96 8.26 0.77 6.42
N ASN A 97 9.11 1.81 6.48
CA ASN A 97 9.34 2.72 5.36
C ASN A 97 10.55 2.24 4.54
N LEU A 98 10.28 1.72 3.33
CA LEU A 98 11.30 1.28 2.39
C LEU A 98 11.95 2.49 1.73
N ARG A 99 13.27 2.56 1.81
CA ARG A 99 14.10 3.61 1.20
C ARG A 99 15.20 2.98 0.38
N ILE A 100 15.50 3.63 -0.74
CA ILE A 100 16.63 3.33 -1.61
C ILE A 100 17.32 4.66 -1.94
N ASP A 101 18.58 4.60 -2.32
CA ASP A 101 19.30 5.77 -2.83
C ASP A 101 18.77 6.19 -4.21
N ASP A 102 19.04 7.45 -4.58
CA ASP A 102 18.55 8.07 -5.81
C ASP A 102 19.06 7.37 -7.07
N ASP A 103 20.29 6.85 -7.05
CA ASP A 103 20.87 6.14 -8.20
C ASP A 103 20.15 4.81 -8.43
N THR A 104 19.87 4.07 -7.36
CA THR A 104 19.05 2.85 -7.43
C THR A 104 17.62 3.17 -7.88
N MET A 105 17.02 4.26 -7.40
CA MET A 105 15.68 4.69 -7.82
C MET A 105 15.64 4.98 -9.31
N ARG A 106 16.57 5.80 -9.81
CA ARG A 106 16.67 6.16 -11.23
C ARG A 106 16.80 4.93 -12.12
N ARG A 107 17.75 4.04 -11.80
CA ARG A 107 17.98 2.79 -12.57
C ARG A 107 16.72 1.93 -12.63
N ARG A 108 15.98 1.81 -11.53
CA ARG A 108 14.74 1.02 -11.49
C ARG A 108 13.61 1.65 -12.29
N LEU A 109 13.49 2.96 -12.27
CA LEU A 109 12.50 3.67 -13.08
C LEU A 109 12.83 3.58 -14.57
N GLU A 110 14.11 3.70 -14.95
CA GLU A 110 14.58 3.55 -16.34
C GLU A 110 14.43 2.12 -16.87
N ALA A 111 14.69 1.12 -16.03
CA ALA A 111 14.55 -0.30 -16.40
C ALA A 111 13.10 -0.79 -16.37
N ARG A 112 12.14 0.06 -16.00
CA ARG A 112 10.73 -0.30 -15.95
C ARG A 112 10.19 -0.35 -17.38
N THR A 113 10.17 -1.53 -17.98
CA THR A 113 9.35 -1.80 -19.16
C THR A 113 7.90 -1.75 -18.73
N ASP A 114 7.12 -0.83 -19.29
CA ASP A 114 5.68 -0.77 -19.05
C ASP A 114 5.04 -2.10 -19.50
N ASP A 115 4.39 -2.79 -18.56
CA ASP A 115 3.33 -3.78 -18.85
C ASP A 115 1.97 -3.07 -18.74
#